data_AF-A0A5N6KDC1-F1
#
_entry.id   AF-A0A5N6KDC1-F1
#
_cell.length_a   1.000
_cell.length_b   1.000
_cell.length_c   1.000
_cell.angle_alpha   90.00
_cell.angle_beta   90.00
_cell.angle_gamma   90.00
#
_symmetry.space_group_name_H-M   'P 1'
#
loop_
_entity.id
_entity.type
_entity.pdbx_description
1 polymer ?
#
loop_
_entity_poly.entity_id
_entity_poly.type
_entity_poly.pdbx_seq_one_letter_code
_entity_poly.pdbx_strand_id
1 'polypeptide(L)'
;MKVQTSAVLLLSSLVPTTYAWGTLGHYTVAYVATNFVSTATKSYFQEILGNTSTDYLASVATWSDSYRYTTAGAFSAPFHYIDAQDSPPSSCGVEYSRDCGSSGCVVSAIKNYTTILQKGTASAANLNIAAKVSINPTFKNNY
;
A
#
# COMPACT_ATOMS: atom_id res chain seq x y z
N MET A 1 1.72 -42.03 3.29
CA MET A 1 2.72 -41.37 4.16
C MET A 1 1.95 -40.44 5.09
N LYS A 2 1.76 -40.81 6.38
CA LYS A 2 1.08 -39.95 7.35
C LYS A 2 2.08 -38.90 7.81
N VAL A 3 2.03 -37.70 7.23
CA VAL A 3 2.83 -36.57 7.73
C VAL A 3 2.30 -36.27 9.14
N GLN A 4 3.15 -36.46 10.16
CA GLN A 4 2.80 -36.13 11.54
C GLN A 4 2.47 -34.64 11.62
N THR A 5 1.20 -34.31 11.79
CA THR A 5 0.67 -32.95 11.90
C THR A 5 1.36 -32.12 12.98
N SER A 6 1.88 -32.76 14.03
CA SER A 6 2.65 -32.13 15.11
C SER A 6 3.98 -31.52 14.66
N ALA A 7 4.66 -32.14 13.67
CA ALA A 7 5.93 -31.62 13.17
C ALA A 7 5.73 -30.32 12.36
N VAL A 8 4.63 -30.24 11.59
CA VAL A 8 4.29 -29.05 10.79
C VAL A 8 3.98 -27.84 11.69
N LEU A 9 3.31 -28.04 12.82
CA LEU A 9 3.00 -26.98 13.79
C LEU A 9 4.22 -26.45 14.56
N LEU A 10 5.24 -27.29 14.80
CA LEU A 10 6.49 -26.88 15.42
C LEU A 10 7.35 -26.04 14.46
N LEU A 11 7.41 -26.40 13.18
CA LEU A 11 8.17 -25.65 12.17
C LEU A 11 7.58 -24.26 11.88
N SER A 12 6.26 -24.08 11.98
CA SER A 12 5.63 -22.76 11.76
C SER A 12 5.92 -21.74 12.87
N SER A 13 6.44 -22.17 14.02
CA SER A 13 6.85 -21.26 15.11
C SER A 13 8.21 -20.59 14.90
N LEU A 14 8.98 -21.05 13.91
CA LEU A 14 10.31 -20.52 13.57
C LEU A 14 10.27 -19.42 12.50
N VAL A 15 9.08 -19.09 11.98
CA VAL A 15 8.92 -18.05 10.97
C VAL A 15 9.04 -16.67 11.64
N PRO A 16 9.93 -15.77 11.18
CA PRO A 16 10.04 -14.43 11.74
C PRO A 16 8.69 -13.71 11.69
N THR A 17 8.26 -13.14 12.81
CA THR A 17 7.08 -12.28 12.86
C THR A 17 7.45 -10.88 12.38
N THR A 18 6.67 -10.33 11.46
CA THR A 18 6.80 -8.92 11.05
C THR A 18 5.53 -8.17 11.42
N TYR A 19 5.69 -6.98 12.00
CA TYR A 19 4.57 -6.07 12.25
C TYR A 19 4.24 -5.31 10.96
N ALA A 20 3.11 -5.65 10.33
CA ALA A 20 2.56 -4.89 9.22
C ALA A 20 1.47 -3.93 9.70
N TRP A 21 1.22 -2.87 8.94
CA TRP A 21 0.13 -1.96 9.23
C TRP A 21 -1.21 -2.62 8.89
N GLY A 22 -2.16 -2.51 9.82
CA GLY A 22 -3.57 -2.74 9.55
C GLY A 22 -4.33 -1.41 9.43
N THR A 23 -5.66 -1.48 9.51
CA THR A 23 -6.57 -0.33 9.46
C THR A 23 -6.14 0.84 10.35
N LEU A 24 -5.76 0.57 11.60
CA LEU A 24 -5.31 1.60 12.53
C LEU A 24 -4.07 2.34 12.02
N GLY A 25 -3.07 1.59 11.54
CA GLY A 25 -1.83 2.17 11.01
C GLY A 25 -2.07 3.14 9.86
N HIS A 26 -2.93 2.72 8.93
CA HIS A 26 -3.33 3.55 7.81
C HIS A 26 -3.99 4.86 8.22
N TYR A 27 -4.95 4.78 9.14
CA TYR A 27 -5.58 5.99 9.65
C TYR A 27 -4.59 6.88 10.37
N THR A 28 -3.71 6.32 11.20
CA THR A 28 -2.69 7.08 11.92
C THR A 28 -1.77 7.83 10.94
N VAL A 29 -1.23 7.17 9.92
CA VAL A 29 -0.37 7.83 8.91
C VAL A 29 -1.13 8.93 8.17
N ALA A 30 -2.38 8.67 7.77
CA ALA A 30 -3.19 9.67 7.07
C ALA A 30 -3.52 10.88 7.96
N TYR A 31 -3.80 10.69 9.25
CA TYR A 31 -3.99 11.79 10.20
C TYR A 31 -2.71 12.57 10.43
N VAL A 32 -1.55 11.91 10.54
CA VAL A 32 -0.26 12.59 10.60
C VAL A 32 -0.08 13.46 9.34
N ALA A 33 -0.28 12.89 8.14
CA ALA A 33 -0.15 13.64 6.89
C ALA A 33 -1.07 14.88 6.83
N THR A 34 -2.34 14.75 7.25
CA THR A 34 -3.28 15.87 7.32
C THR A 34 -2.75 17.06 8.13
N ASN A 35 -1.92 16.83 9.15
CA ASN A 35 -1.36 17.89 9.99
C ASN A 35 -0.12 18.58 9.39
N PHE A 36 0.52 17.99 8.38
CA PHE A 36 1.79 18.51 7.81
C PHE A 36 1.66 19.02 6.38
N VAL A 37 0.57 18.71 5.67
CA VAL A 37 0.37 19.20 4.31
C VAL A 37 0.10 20.70 4.26
N SER A 38 0.53 21.34 3.17
CA SER A 38 0.22 22.76 2.92
C SER A 38 -1.29 22.97 2.72
N THR A 39 -1.77 24.20 2.91
CA THR A 39 -3.16 24.56 2.61
C THR A 39 -3.54 24.25 1.16
N ALA A 40 -2.63 24.50 0.21
CA ALA A 40 -2.86 24.19 -1.20
C ALA A 40 -3.01 22.68 -1.45
N THR A 41 -2.16 21.86 -0.82
CA THR A 41 -2.26 20.40 -0.87
C THR A 41 -3.56 19.90 -0.24
N LYS A 42 -3.97 20.46 0.90
CA LYS A 42 -5.25 20.15 1.54
C LYS A 42 -6.41 20.43 0.59
N SER A 43 -6.51 21.65 0.05
CA SER A 43 -7.57 22.03 -0.88
C SER A 43 -7.62 21.12 -2.10
N TYR A 44 -6.46 20.83 -2.72
CA TYR A 44 -6.38 19.94 -3.88
C TYR A 44 -6.90 18.54 -3.56
N PHE A 45 -6.46 17.93 -2.46
CA PHE A 45 -6.91 16.59 -2.10
C PHE A 45 -8.38 16.55 -1.65
N GLN A 46 -8.88 17.58 -0.97
CA GLN A 46 -10.29 17.68 -0.61
C GLN A 46 -11.19 17.78 -1.86
N GLU A 47 -10.75 18.51 -2.89
CA GLU A 47 -11.45 18.65 -4.16
C GLU A 47 -11.50 17.32 -4.93
N ILE A 48 -10.35 16.68 -5.20
CA ILE A 48 -10.31 15.42 -5.96
C ILE A 48 -11.00 14.27 -5.23
N LEU A 49 -11.00 14.29 -3.88
CA LEU A 49 -11.69 13.28 -3.07
C LEU A 49 -13.17 13.58 -2.86
N GLY A 50 -13.63 14.81 -3.14
CA GLY A 50 -15.00 15.25 -2.85
C GLY A 50 -15.32 15.23 -1.36
N ASN A 51 -14.32 15.46 -0.50
CA ASN A 51 -14.47 15.39 0.95
C ASN A 51 -13.73 16.56 1.62
N THR A 52 -14.47 17.48 2.22
CA THR A 52 -13.94 18.67 2.90
C THR A 52 -13.83 18.49 4.42
N SER A 53 -14.08 17.30 4.96
CA SER A 53 -13.97 17.04 6.40
C SER A 53 -12.52 17.16 6.89
N THR A 54 -12.35 17.18 8.21
CA THR A 54 -11.04 17.10 8.87
C THR A 54 -10.33 15.77 8.60
N ASP A 55 -11.09 14.75 8.22
CA ASP A 55 -10.63 13.36 8.11
C ASP A 55 -10.46 12.96 6.63
N TYR A 56 -10.40 13.92 5.71
CA TYR A 56 -10.46 13.67 4.26
C TYR A 56 -9.43 12.65 3.76
N LEU A 57 -8.18 12.67 4.24
CA LEU A 57 -7.19 11.63 3.93
C LEU A 57 -7.47 10.31 4.67
N ALA A 58 -7.79 10.39 5.96
CA ALA A 58 -8.03 9.20 6.79
C ALA A 58 -9.24 8.39 6.28
N SER A 59 -10.30 9.06 5.83
CA SER A 59 -11.53 8.44 5.32
C SER A 59 -11.31 7.51 4.12
N VAL A 60 -10.19 7.65 3.40
CA VAL A 60 -9.84 6.81 2.26
C VAL A 60 -8.58 5.97 2.47
N ALA A 61 -7.96 6.05 3.64
CA ALA A 61 -6.65 5.46 3.90
C ALA A 61 -6.62 3.93 3.89
N THR A 62 -7.77 3.26 3.85
CA THR A 62 -7.89 1.78 3.82
C THR A 62 -8.55 1.28 2.53
N TRP A 63 -8.85 2.19 1.60
CA TRP A 63 -9.57 1.86 0.37
C TRP A 63 -8.81 0.84 -0.48
N SER A 64 -7.50 1.00 -0.67
CA SER A 64 -6.68 0.09 -1.49
C SER A 64 -6.70 -1.34 -0.97
N ASP A 65 -6.59 -1.51 0.36
CA ASP A 65 -6.64 -2.83 1.00
C ASP A 65 -7.97 -3.55 0.81
N SER A 66 -9.07 -2.80 0.68
CA SER A 66 -10.39 -3.35 0.38
C SER A 66 -10.55 -3.63 -1.12
N TYR A 67 -10.09 -2.69 -1.96
CA TYR A 67 -10.23 -2.75 -3.40
C TYR A 67 -9.51 -3.95 -4.02
N ARG A 68 -8.32 -4.31 -3.52
CA ARG A 68 -7.54 -5.46 -4.04
C ARG A 68 -8.26 -6.81 -3.94
N TYR A 69 -9.29 -6.94 -3.10
CA TYR A 69 -10.08 -8.16 -2.97
C TYR A 69 -11.32 -8.18 -3.89
N THR A 70 -11.56 -7.11 -4.64
CA THR A 70 -12.61 -7.09 -5.67
C THR A 70 -12.07 -7.65 -6.99
N THR A 71 -12.96 -8.19 -7.83
CA THR A 71 -12.58 -8.64 -9.18
C THR A 71 -11.91 -7.53 -9.99
N ALA A 72 -12.40 -6.29 -9.87
CA ALA A 72 -11.85 -5.15 -10.58
C ALA A 72 -10.48 -4.71 -10.05
N GLY A 73 -10.22 -4.89 -8.75
CA GLY A 73 -9.00 -4.43 -8.09
C GLY A 73 -7.93 -5.50 -7.89
N ALA A 74 -8.19 -6.77 -8.24
CA ALA A 74 -7.27 -7.88 -8.03
C ALA A 74 -5.86 -7.63 -8.58
N PHE A 75 -5.75 -6.91 -9.71
CA PHE A 75 -4.47 -6.53 -10.31
C PHE A 75 -3.58 -5.67 -9.40
N SER A 76 -4.17 -4.97 -8.43
CA SER A 76 -3.47 -4.05 -7.53
C SER A 76 -2.88 -4.73 -6.30
N ALA A 77 -3.16 -6.01 -6.05
CA ALA A 77 -2.64 -6.72 -4.89
C ALA A 77 -1.10 -6.63 -4.76
N PRO A 78 -0.29 -6.74 -5.83
CA PRO A 78 1.17 -6.59 -5.76
C PRO A 78 1.64 -5.16 -5.44
N PHE A 79 0.80 -4.14 -5.65
CA PHE A 79 1.17 -2.74 -5.42
C PHE A 79 1.33 -2.39 -3.95
N HIS A 80 1.03 -3.32 -3.06
CA HIS A 80 1.17 -3.17 -1.63
C HIS A 80 2.61 -3.42 -1.17
N TYR A 81 3.41 -4.25 -1.85
CA TYR A 81 4.71 -4.65 -1.34
C TYR A 81 5.77 -4.63 -2.44
N ILE A 82 7.02 -4.83 -2.03
CA ILE A 82 8.11 -5.26 -2.90
C ILE A 82 8.79 -6.43 -2.20
N ASP A 83 8.83 -7.58 -2.87
CA ASP A 83 9.36 -8.82 -2.30
C ASP A 83 10.87 -8.83 -2.50
N ALA A 84 11.59 -8.32 -1.49
CA ALA A 84 13.04 -8.24 -1.52
C ALA A 84 13.68 -9.63 -1.56
N GLN A 85 14.46 -9.92 -2.60
CA GLN A 85 15.18 -11.18 -2.74
C GLN A 85 16.56 -11.08 -2.08
N ASP A 86 16.58 -10.92 -0.75
CA ASP A 86 17.77 -10.82 0.09
C ASP A 86 17.93 -12.03 1.03
N SER A 87 18.70 -11.90 2.12
CA SER A 87 19.03 -13.01 3.01
C SER A 87 19.01 -12.61 4.49
N PRO A 88 17.85 -12.20 5.02
CA PRO A 88 17.72 -11.82 6.43
C PRO A 88 17.93 -13.04 7.35
N PRO A 89 18.51 -12.84 8.56
CA PRO A 89 18.98 -11.57 9.11
C PRO A 89 20.41 -11.20 8.66
N SER A 90 21.06 -12.02 7.83
CA SER A 90 22.50 -11.86 7.51
C SER A 90 22.81 -10.71 6.55
N SER A 91 21.91 -10.40 5.62
CA SER A 91 22.03 -9.29 4.68
C SER A 91 20.64 -8.87 4.22
N CYS A 92 20.34 -7.57 4.33
CA CYS A 92 19.09 -6.99 3.84
C CYS A 92 19.37 -6.00 2.71
N GLY A 93 18.54 -6.02 1.66
CA GLY A 93 18.70 -5.12 0.52
C GLY A 93 17.58 -5.23 -0.49
N VAL A 94 17.13 -4.08 -0.99
CA VAL A 94 16.10 -3.97 -2.03
C VAL A 94 16.72 -3.45 -3.32
N GLU A 95 16.49 -4.14 -4.42
CA GLU A 95 16.90 -3.74 -5.76
C GLU A 95 15.69 -3.78 -6.71
N TYR A 96 15.30 -2.62 -7.24
CA TYR A 96 14.04 -2.47 -7.98
C TYR A 96 13.90 -3.44 -9.17
N SER A 97 14.96 -3.59 -9.99
CA SER A 97 14.97 -4.46 -11.17
C SER A 97 14.78 -5.93 -10.81
N ARG A 98 15.34 -6.36 -9.68
CA ARG A 98 15.28 -7.74 -9.18
C ARG A 98 13.96 -8.03 -8.47
N ASP A 99 13.48 -7.09 -7.65
CA ASP A 99 12.45 -7.35 -6.63
C ASP A 99 11.03 -6.92 -7.04
N CYS A 100 10.86 -6.00 -8.00
CA CYS A 100 9.52 -5.46 -8.31
C CYS A 100 8.64 -6.42 -9.13
N GLY A 101 9.25 -7.32 -9.90
CA GLY A 101 8.54 -8.27 -10.77
C GLY A 101 7.77 -7.62 -11.93
N SER A 102 7.16 -8.45 -12.78
CA SER A 102 6.42 -8.00 -13.98
C SER A 102 5.00 -7.53 -13.69
N SER A 103 4.39 -7.97 -12.58
CA SER A 103 3.06 -7.52 -12.13
C SER A 103 3.09 -6.14 -11.48
N GLY A 104 4.28 -5.58 -11.26
CA GLY A 104 4.50 -4.37 -10.51
C GLY A 104 4.57 -4.61 -9.00
N CYS A 105 5.01 -3.57 -8.31
CA CYS A 105 5.23 -3.51 -6.87
C CYS A 105 4.88 -2.11 -6.33
N VAL A 106 4.95 -1.92 -5.01
CA VAL A 106 4.70 -0.63 -4.35
C VAL A 106 5.51 0.53 -4.93
N VAL A 107 6.77 0.30 -5.30
CA VAL A 107 7.63 1.34 -5.89
C VAL A 107 7.11 1.78 -7.26
N SER A 108 6.74 0.82 -8.12
CA SER A 108 6.17 1.13 -9.43
C SER A 108 4.80 1.82 -9.33
N ALA A 109 4.00 1.44 -8.33
CA ALA A 109 2.68 2.02 -8.09
C ALA A 109 2.81 3.48 -7.63
N ILE A 110 3.69 3.76 -6.66
CA ILE A 110 4.01 5.12 -6.22
C ILE A 110 4.42 5.99 -7.41
N LYS A 111 5.34 5.50 -8.25
CA LYS A 111 5.77 6.22 -9.47
C LYS A 111 4.58 6.53 -10.38
N ASN A 112 3.75 5.52 -10.68
CA ASN A 112 2.64 5.65 -11.62
C ASN A 112 1.58 6.64 -11.11
N TYR A 113 1.06 6.45 -9.90
CA TYR A 113 -0.03 7.28 -9.38
C TYR A 113 0.43 8.69 -9.01
N THR A 114 1.69 8.87 -8.60
CA THR A 114 2.29 10.21 -8.47
C THR A 114 2.34 10.92 -9.82
N THR A 115 2.72 10.22 -10.89
CA THR A 115 2.76 10.81 -12.25
C THR A 115 1.37 11.23 -12.70
N ILE A 116 0.33 10.44 -12.39
CA ILE A 116 -1.07 10.77 -12.71
C ILE A 116 -1.50 12.06 -11.99
N LEU A 117 -1.22 12.18 -10.68
CA LEU A 117 -1.55 13.37 -9.89
C LEU A 117 -0.77 14.61 -10.35
N GLN A 118 0.52 14.47 -10.62
CA GLN A 118 1.37 15.58 -11.07
C GLN A 118 0.97 16.13 -12.44
N LYS A 119 0.58 15.25 -13.37
CA LYS A 119 0.09 15.70 -14.68
C LYS A 119 -1.24 16.42 -14.57
N GLY A 120 -2.13 15.95 -13.69
CA GLY A 120 -3.43 16.57 -13.46
C GLY A 120 -4.40 16.52 -14.65
N THR A 121 -4.04 15.89 -15.77
CA THR A 121 -4.84 15.84 -16.99
C THR A 121 -5.74 14.61 -17.09
N ALA A 122 -5.70 13.71 -16.09
CA ALA A 122 -6.57 12.54 -16.06
C ALA A 122 -8.01 12.94 -15.68
N SER A 123 -8.98 12.04 -15.94
CA SER A 123 -10.35 12.27 -15.50
C SER A 123 -10.44 12.40 -13.97
N ALA A 124 -11.47 13.10 -13.47
CA ALA A 124 -11.70 13.24 -12.03
C ALA A 124 -11.74 11.88 -11.31
N ALA A 125 -12.34 10.87 -11.93
CA ALA A 125 -12.37 9.50 -11.39
C ALA A 125 -10.96 8.89 -11.28
N ASN A 126 -10.10 9.09 -12.28
CA ASN A 126 -8.73 8.56 -12.25
C ASN A 126 -7.83 9.33 -11.27
N LEU A 127 -8.02 10.65 -11.13
CA LEU A 127 -7.34 11.45 -10.10
C LEU A 127 -7.77 11.03 -8.70
N ASN A 128 -9.07 10.76 -8.50
CA ASN A 128 -9.60 10.25 -7.23
C ASN A 128 -8.96 8.90 -6.87
N ILE A 129 -8.88 7.95 -7.81
CA ILE A 129 -8.22 6.65 -7.60
C ILE A 129 -6.73 6.86 -7.29
N ALA A 130 -6.03 7.68 -8.07
CA ALA A 130 -4.61 7.95 -7.85
C ALA A 130 -4.34 8.57 -6.48
N ALA A 131 -5.22 9.47 -6.00
CA ALA A 131 -5.15 10.03 -4.67
C ALA A 131 -5.30 8.94 -3.59
N LYS A 132 -6.31 8.08 -3.71
CA LYS A 132 -6.56 6.98 -2.75
C LYS A 132 -5.38 6.01 -2.68
N VAL A 133 -4.83 5.61 -3.84
CA VAL A 133 -3.64 4.73 -3.87
C VAL A 133 -2.42 5.42 -3.27
N SER A 134 -2.22 6.71 -3.50
CA SER A 134 -1.07 7.46 -2.95
C SER A 134 -1.14 7.61 -1.42
N ILE A 135 -2.34 7.58 -0.82
CA ILE A 135 -2.54 7.65 0.64
C ILE A 135 -2.35 6.27 1.31
N ASN A 136 -2.56 5.17 0.57
CA ASN A 136 -2.33 3.80 1.02
C ASN A 136 -1.36 3.07 0.07
N PRO A 137 -0.04 3.24 0.27
CA PRO A 137 0.98 2.39 -0.33
C PRO A 137 1.55 1.43 0.74
N THR A 138 0.74 0.55 1.34
CA THR A 138 1.24 -0.32 2.42
C THR A 138 1.70 -1.68 1.99
N PHE A 139 2.86 -2.01 2.55
CA PHE A 139 3.41 -3.34 2.73
C PHE A 139 2.48 -4.20 3.58
N LYS A 140 1.81 -5.15 2.93
CA LYS A 140 1.30 -6.34 3.59
C LYS A 140 2.19 -7.51 3.17
N ASN A 141 2.91 -8.10 4.12
CA ASN A 141 3.61 -9.35 3.87
C ASN A 141 2.53 -10.43 3.70
N ASN A 142 2.55 -11.14 2.57
CA ASN A 142 1.72 -12.34 2.40
C ASN A 142 2.36 -13.47 3.21
N TYR A 143 1.85 -13.70 4.42
CA TYR A 143 1.99 -14.99 5.09
C TYR A 143 0.74 -15.82 4.85
#